data_AF-A0A9C9K2P0-F1
#
_entry.id   AF-A0A9C9K2P0-F1
#
_cell.length_a   1.000
_cell.length_b   1.000
_cell.length_c   1.000
_cell.angle_alpha   90.00
_cell.angle_beta   90.00
_cell.angle_gamma   90.00
#
_symmetry.space_group_name_H-M   'P 1'
#
loop_
_entity.id
_entity.type
_entity.pdbx_description
1 polymer ?
#
loop_
_entity_poly.entity_id
_entity_poly.type
_entity_poly.pdbx_seq_one_letter_code
_entity_poly.pdbx_strand_id
1 'polypeptide(L)'
;MAFCQSQRLLTSPPSYTAAWAYRLNSSPYPLDPDLIASLTTGQGLYLDVPIYHSTPTWSALNYPFTRLEFPIAAKAWLILLLVILIHSTYVLLMISDPAFVSKPLSKRITAVAMLSTCVISFGPCMLSLILGQNSIVLLPAALLIGRTLASDRRFSPGSIFGYMLASAAKVFPLTWIVPLLILRRWKFVALSIAVVAITFGAATIHRYSVSHVYWTRFLPARTQKVAENVYLDDQGLRSFTARLSQ
;
A
#
# COMPACT_ATOMS: atom_id res chain seq x y z
N MET A 1 15.20 -19.83 13.73
CA MET A 1 14.04 -18.93 13.46
C MET A 1 14.08 -18.26 12.08
N ALA A 2 15.23 -17.97 11.46
CA ALA A 2 15.31 -17.36 10.13
C ALA A 2 14.72 -18.22 8.98
N PHE A 3 14.71 -19.55 9.12
CA PHE A 3 14.24 -20.48 8.08
C PHE A 3 12.71 -20.55 7.92
N CYS A 4 11.93 -20.16 8.94
CA CYS A 4 10.47 -20.11 8.84
C CYS A 4 9.95 -18.83 8.15
N GLN A 5 10.75 -17.75 8.12
CA GLN A 5 10.37 -16.50 7.44
C GLN A 5 10.61 -16.57 5.92
N SER A 6 11.56 -17.39 5.45
CA SER A 6 11.79 -17.56 4.01
C SER A 6 10.60 -18.19 3.28
N GLN A 7 9.84 -19.08 3.93
CA GLN A 7 8.63 -19.67 3.34
C GLN A 7 7.48 -18.67 3.17
N ARG A 8 7.34 -17.66 4.05
CA ARG A 8 6.34 -16.57 3.87
C ARG A 8 6.71 -15.59 2.76
N LEU A 9 7.99 -15.50 2.41
CA LEU A 9 8.45 -14.73 1.24
C LEU A 9 8.23 -15.47 -0.09
N LEU A 10 7.99 -16.79 -0.03
CA LEU A 10 7.82 -17.67 -1.20
C LEU A 10 6.37 -18.07 -1.47
N THR A 11 5.42 -17.76 -0.57
CA THR A 11 3.98 -17.93 -0.78
C THR A 11 3.42 -16.69 -1.49
N SER A 12 2.51 -16.88 -2.45
CA SER A 12 1.97 -15.76 -3.21
C SER A 12 1.23 -14.82 -2.26
N PRO A 13 1.66 -13.56 -2.10
CA PRO A 13 0.96 -12.65 -1.22
C PRO A 13 -0.41 -12.34 -1.84
N PRO A 14 -1.46 -12.17 -1.01
CA PRO A 14 -2.84 -11.90 -1.43
C PRO A 14 -2.98 -10.83 -2.52
N SER A 15 -2.07 -9.86 -2.49
CA SER A 15 -2.01 -8.76 -3.42
C SER A 15 -1.62 -9.15 -4.85
N TYR A 16 -0.76 -10.15 -5.04
CA TYR A 16 -0.45 -10.66 -6.39
C TYR A 16 -1.65 -11.40 -6.97
N THR A 17 -2.24 -12.29 -6.17
CA THR A 17 -3.46 -13.02 -6.50
C THR A 17 -4.60 -12.07 -6.85
N ALA A 18 -4.77 -11.00 -6.06
CA ALA A 18 -5.79 -10.01 -6.32
C ALA A 18 -5.55 -9.22 -7.61
N ALA A 19 -4.30 -8.84 -7.89
CA ALA A 19 -3.94 -8.20 -9.15
C ALA A 19 -4.16 -9.13 -10.35
N TRP A 20 -3.93 -10.43 -10.18
CA TRP A 20 -4.12 -11.42 -11.23
C TRP A 20 -5.61 -11.70 -11.50
N ALA A 21 -6.42 -11.82 -10.45
CA ALA A 21 -7.87 -11.87 -10.57
C ALA A 21 -8.41 -10.60 -11.26
N TYR A 22 -7.89 -9.43 -10.89
CA TYR A 22 -8.19 -8.15 -11.54
C TYR A 22 -7.83 -8.16 -13.04
N ARG A 23 -6.69 -8.77 -13.42
CA ARG A 23 -6.31 -8.98 -14.82
C ARG A 23 -7.37 -9.80 -15.57
N LEU A 24 -7.83 -10.90 -14.97
CA LEU A 24 -8.83 -11.80 -15.52
C LEU A 24 -10.28 -11.30 -15.43
N ASN A 25 -10.50 -10.11 -14.85
CA ASN A 25 -11.83 -9.57 -14.59
C ASN A 25 -12.67 -10.45 -13.62
N SER A 26 -11.98 -11.27 -12.82
CA SER A 26 -12.53 -12.10 -11.76
C SER A 26 -12.39 -11.39 -10.42
N SER A 27 -13.35 -11.61 -9.51
CA SER A 27 -13.31 -10.94 -8.21
C SER A 27 -12.32 -11.64 -7.26
N PRO A 28 -11.41 -10.90 -6.59
CA PRO A 28 -10.48 -11.47 -5.62
C PRO A 28 -11.06 -11.60 -4.20
N TYR A 29 -12.31 -11.19 -3.99
CA TYR A 29 -12.94 -11.10 -2.67
C TYR A 29 -13.78 -12.33 -2.30
N PRO A 30 -14.46 -12.99 -3.25
CA PRO A 30 -14.80 -14.40 -3.21
C PRO A 30 -13.82 -15.15 -4.13
N LEU A 31 -12.75 -15.71 -3.57
CA LEU A 31 -11.80 -16.47 -4.40
C LEU A 31 -12.47 -17.76 -4.88
N ASP A 32 -12.74 -17.81 -6.18
CA ASP A 32 -13.22 -18.99 -6.87
C ASP A 32 -12.19 -20.14 -6.71
N PRO A 33 -12.60 -21.32 -6.19
CA PRO A 33 -11.72 -22.47 -6.04
C PRO A 33 -10.98 -22.85 -7.32
N ASP A 34 -11.62 -22.68 -8.49
CA ASP A 34 -11.03 -23.01 -9.79
C ASP A 34 -9.92 -22.02 -10.19
N LEU A 35 -10.09 -20.74 -9.81
CA LEU A 35 -9.07 -19.70 -9.99
C LEU A 35 -7.83 -20.00 -9.13
N ILE A 36 -8.03 -20.40 -7.88
CA ILE A 36 -6.96 -20.84 -6.96
C ILE A 36 -6.23 -22.05 -7.54
N ALA A 37 -6.97 -23.05 -8.04
CA ALA A 37 -6.40 -24.26 -8.61
C ALA A 37 -5.53 -23.97 -9.85
N SER A 38 -6.00 -23.10 -10.75
CA SER A 38 -5.25 -22.71 -11.96
C SER A 38 -3.95 -21.93 -11.65
N LEU A 39 -3.97 -21.08 -10.61
CA LEU A 39 -2.79 -20.36 -10.13
C LEU A 39 -1.76 -21.27 -9.48
N THR A 40 -2.23 -22.30 -8.77
CA THR A 40 -1.39 -23.29 -8.10
C THR A 40 -0.66 -24.16 -9.13
N THR A 41 -1.36 -24.62 -10.17
CA THR A 41 -0.80 -25.48 -11.24
C THR A 41 0.04 -24.70 -12.25
N GLY A 42 -0.33 -23.47 -12.60
CA GLY A 42 0.37 -22.69 -13.64
C GLY A 42 1.63 -21.96 -13.16
N GLN A 43 1.77 -21.68 -11.86
CA GLN A 43 2.87 -20.86 -11.32
C GLN A 43 3.55 -21.43 -10.07
N GLY A 44 3.18 -22.63 -9.61
CA GLY A 44 3.79 -23.27 -8.43
C GLY A 44 3.50 -22.54 -7.11
N LEU A 45 2.37 -21.83 -7.02
CA LEU A 45 2.01 -20.98 -5.89
C LEU A 45 1.19 -21.77 -4.84
N TYR A 46 1.69 -21.85 -3.60
CA TYR A 46 0.84 -22.21 -2.45
C TYR A 46 0.05 -20.97 -2.00
N LEU A 47 -1.26 -21.01 -2.22
CA LEU A 47 -2.23 -19.99 -1.79
C LEU A 47 -2.86 -20.42 -0.46
N ASP A 48 -2.23 -20.11 0.67
CA ASP A 48 -2.96 -20.05 1.94
C ASP A 48 -3.91 -18.88 1.81
N VAL A 49 -5.21 -19.08 1.59
CA VAL A 49 -6.20 -18.05 1.20
C VAL A 49 -6.36 -16.96 2.28
N PRO A 50 -5.72 -15.78 2.19
CA PRO A 50 -5.97 -14.70 3.14
C PRO A 50 -6.97 -13.77 2.48
N ILE A 51 -7.92 -13.29 3.27
CA ILE A 51 -8.89 -12.32 2.81
C ILE A 51 -8.14 -11.09 2.28
N TYR A 52 -8.28 -10.77 0.99
CA TYR A 52 -7.66 -9.58 0.42
C TYR A 52 -8.44 -8.34 0.86
N HIS A 53 -7.79 -7.47 1.64
CA HIS A 53 -8.44 -6.31 2.26
C HIS A 53 -8.27 -4.99 1.52
N SER A 54 -7.51 -4.97 0.43
CA SER A 54 -7.22 -3.72 -0.27
C SER A 54 -8.31 -3.36 -1.27
N THR A 55 -8.34 -2.10 -1.69
CA THR A 55 -9.29 -1.59 -2.69
C THR A 55 -8.93 -2.10 -4.10
N PRO A 56 -9.90 -2.12 -5.04
CA PRO A 56 -9.63 -2.47 -6.45
C PRO A 56 -8.55 -1.60 -7.11
N THR A 57 -8.41 -0.35 -6.66
CA THR A 57 -7.33 0.57 -7.08
C THR A 57 -5.94 0.04 -6.74
N TRP A 58 -5.76 -0.66 -5.61
CA TRP A 58 -4.49 -1.32 -5.30
C TRP A 58 -4.19 -2.45 -6.28
N SER A 59 -5.20 -3.28 -6.57
CA SER A 59 -5.07 -4.37 -7.55
C SER A 59 -4.76 -3.82 -8.95
N ALA A 60 -5.37 -2.70 -9.34
CA ALA A 60 -5.08 -2.01 -10.60
C ALA A 60 -3.64 -1.48 -10.67
N LEU A 61 -3.07 -1.00 -9.57
CA LEU A 61 -1.68 -0.54 -9.52
C LEU A 61 -0.69 -1.71 -9.62
N ASN A 62 -1.04 -2.87 -9.04
CA ASN A 62 -0.22 -4.08 -9.08
C ASN A 62 -0.40 -4.88 -10.39
N TYR A 63 -1.47 -4.62 -11.15
CA TYR A 63 -1.79 -5.30 -12.40
C TYR A 63 -0.61 -5.47 -13.38
N PRO A 64 0.27 -4.48 -13.62
CA PRO A 64 1.40 -4.65 -14.53
C PRO A 64 2.36 -5.78 -14.13
N PHE A 65 2.56 -6.03 -12.82
CA PHE A 65 3.45 -7.07 -12.32
C PHE A 65 2.94 -8.49 -12.60
N THR A 66 1.65 -8.64 -12.87
CA THR A 66 1.03 -9.94 -13.22
C THR A 66 1.40 -10.42 -14.63
N ARG A 67 2.07 -9.57 -15.43
CA ARG A 67 2.63 -9.96 -16.74
C ARG A 67 3.96 -10.70 -16.61
N LEU A 68 4.60 -10.64 -15.44
CA LEU A 68 5.84 -11.33 -15.13
C LEU A 68 5.52 -12.59 -14.34
N GLU A 69 6.33 -13.62 -14.48
CA GLU A 69 6.30 -14.77 -13.58
C GLU A 69 6.53 -14.32 -12.14
N PHE A 70 5.89 -15.00 -11.19
CA PHE A 70 5.89 -14.61 -9.78
C PHE A 70 7.29 -14.31 -9.20
N PRO A 71 8.34 -15.14 -9.41
CA PRO A 71 9.67 -14.86 -8.87
C PRO A 71 10.28 -13.56 -9.42
N ILE A 72 10.02 -13.24 -10.68
CA ILE A 72 10.51 -12.03 -11.34
C ILE A 72 9.72 -10.83 -10.83
N ALA A 73 8.39 -10.94 -10.73
CA ALA A 73 7.52 -9.92 -10.16
C ALA A 73 7.91 -9.58 -8.72
N ALA A 74 8.19 -10.59 -7.89
CA ALA A 74 8.63 -10.44 -6.51
C ALA A 74 9.94 -9.66 -6.40
N LYS A 75 10.94 -9.99 -7.22
CA LYS A 75 12.22 -9.25 -7.26
C LYS A 75 12.05 -7.82 -7.73
N ALA A 76 11.28 -7.60 -8.80
CA ALA A 76 11.01 -6.27 -9.33
C ALA A 76 10.28 -5.38 -8.31
N TRP A 77 9.31 -5.95 -7.60
CA TRP A 77 8.59 -5.27 -6.52
C TRP A 77 9.51 -4.93 -5.34
N LEU A 78 10.37 -5.88 -4.93
CA LEU A 78 11.34 -5.63 -3.86
C LEU A 78 12.28 -4.46 -4.22
N ILE A 79 12.80 -4.43 -5.45
CA ILE A 79 13.62 -3.32 -5.94
C ILE A 79 12.84 -2.01 -5.87
N LEU A 80 11.58 -1.99 -6.34
CA LEU A 80 10.72 -0.81 -6.27
C LEU A 80 10.54 -0.32 -4.82
N LEU A 81 10.27 -1.23 -3.87
CA LEU A 81 10.11 -0.87 -2.46
C LEU A 81 11.41 -0.33 -1.85
N LEU A 82 12.57 -0.90 -2.20
CA LEU A 82 13.87 -0.40 -1.75
C LEU A 82 14.15 1.00 -2.30
N VAL A 83 13.85 1.24 -3.58
CA VAL A 83 13.98 2.57 -4.20
C VAL A 83 13.07 3.58 -3.50
N ILE A 84 11.81 3.22 -3.25
CA ILE A 84 10.86 4.07 -2.52
C ILE A 84 11.37 4.39 -1.12
N LEU A 85 11.89 3.38 -0.41
CA LEU A 85 12.42 3.54 0.93
C LEU A 85 13.63 4.49 0.93
N ILE A 86 14.62 4.24 0.09
CA ILE A 86 15.83 5.06 -0.04
C ILE A 86 15.45 6.51 -0.40
N HIS A 87 14.53 6.68 -1.35
CA HIS A 87 14.04 8.00 -1.73
C HIS A 87 13.33 8.71 -0.57
N SER A 88 12.48 7.99 0.16
CA SER A 88 11.75 8.55 1.30
C SER A 88 12.71 8.94 2.43
N THR A 89 13.71 8.11 2.73
CA THR A 89 14.79 8.42 3.67
C THR A 89 15.55 9.68 3.25
N TYR A 90 15.89 9.79 1.96
CA TYR A 90 16.55 10.97 1.43
C TYR A 90 15.71 12.25 1.59
N VAL A 91 14.42 12.19 1.27
CA VAL A 91 13.50 13.33 1.43
C VAL A 91 13.34 13.70 2.91
N LEU A 92 13.23 12.73 3.81
CA LEU A 92 13.17 12.98 5.24
C LEU A 92 14.43 13.65 5.77
N LEU A 93 15.62 13.22 5.34
CA LEU A 93 16.88 13.88 5.70
C LEU A 93 16.92 15.33 5.21
N MET A 94 16.43 15.62 4.00
CA MET A 94 16.33 16.99 3.49
C MET A 94 15.37 17.86 4.33
N ILE A 95 14.29 17.28 4.85
CA ILE A 95 13.31 17.99 5.68
C ILE A 95 13.89 18.24 7.08
N SER A 96 14.55 17.23 7.66
CA SER A 96 15.12 17.31 9.01
C SER A 96 16.36 18.19 9.10
N ASP A 97 17.18 18.20 8.05
CA ASP A 97 18.41 18.99 7.96
C ASP A 97 18.46 19.69 6.58
N PRO A 98 18.03 20.96 6.48
CA PRO A 98 18.08 21.70 5.21
C PRO A 98 19.50 21.85 4.63
N ALA A 99 20.53 21.84 5.49
CA ALA A 99 21.93 21.87 5.07
C ALA A 99 22.41 20.51 4.54
N PHE A 100 21.59 19.45 4.60
CA PHE A 100 21.91 18.14 4.04
C PHE A 100 22.19 18.20 2.53
N VAL A 101 21.48 19.05 1.80
CA VAL A 101 21.61 19.16 0.33
C VAL A 101 22.96 19.74 -0.08
N SER A 102 23.52 20.63 0.74
CA SER A 102 24.84 21.26 0.49
C SER A 102 26.02 20.37 0.91
N LYS A 103 25.78 19.25 1.60
CA LYS A 103 26.83 18.29 1.94
C LYS A 103 27.39 17.62 0.67
N PRO A 104 28.69 17.25 0.66
CA PRO A 104 29.28 16.46 -0.42
C PRO A 104 28.48 15.19 -0.74
N LEU A 105 28.45 14.80 -2.01
CA LEU A 105 27.67 13.63 -2.47
C LEU A 105 28.04 12.36 -1.68
N SER A 106 29.31 12.14 -1.37
CA SER A 106 29.77 11.00 -0.56
C SER A 106 29.09 10.96 0.80
N LYS A 107 29.10 12.08 1.54
CA LYS A 107 28.44 12.18 2.85
C LYS A 107 26.92 11.99 2.75
N ARG A 108 26.29 12.47 1.68
CA ARG A 108 24.86 12.29 1.43
C ARG A 108 24.52 10.82 1.19
N ILE A 109 25.28 10.14 0.34
CA ILE A 109 25.11 8.71 0.06
C ILE A 109 25.32 7.90 1.35
N THR A 110 26.39 8.16 2.10
CA THR A 110 26.66 7.45 3.36
C THR A 110 25.52 7.63 4.36
N ALA A 111 25.03 8.86 4.57
CA ALA A 111 23.93 9.11 5.49
C ALA A 111 22.63 8.41 5.07
N VAL A 112 22.27 8.46 3.78
CA VAL A 112 21.08 7.78 3.25
C VAL A 112 21.23 6.27 3.38
N ALA A 113 22.40 5.71 3.05
CA ALA A 113 22.66 4.28 3.13
C ALA A 113 22.60 3.78 4.58
N MET A 114 23.26 4.47 5.51
CA MET A 114 23.21 4.14 6.94
C MET A 114 21.78 4.17 7.47
N LEU A 115 21.06 5.28 7.25
CA LEU A 115 19.71 5.41 7.79
C LEU A 115 18.73 4.42 7.13
N SER A 116 18.83 4.21 5.81
CA SER A 116 18.00 3.21 5.13
C SER A 116 18.28 1.80 5.65
N THR A 117 19.54 1.47 5.93
CA THR A 117 19.92 0.17 6.51
C THR A 117 19.31 0.02 7.90
N CYS A 118 19.43 1.03 8.76
CA CYS A 118 18.80 1.04 10.08
C CYS A 118 17.28 0.86 10.01
N VAL A 119 16.62 1.52 9.05
CA VAL A 119 15.17 1.40 8.85
C VAL A 119 14.79 -0.01 8.39
N ILE A 120 15.52 -0.61 7.45
CA ILE A 120 15.26 -1.99 7.00
C ILE A 120 15.48 -2.99 8.14
N SER A 121 16.45 -2.75 9.01
CA SER A 121 16.70 -3.61 10.18
C SER A 121 15.55 -3.58 11.20
N PHE A 122 14.66 -2.58 11.14
CA PHE A 122 13.47 -2.54 11.99
C PHE A 122 12.42 -3.55 11.51
N GLY A 123 12.05 -4.49 12.38
CA GLY A 123 11.17 -5.63 12.03
C GLY A 123 9.92 -5.26 11.24
N PRO A 124 9.12 -4.25 11.65
CA PRO A 124 7.95 -3.79 10.89
C PRO A 124 8.24 -3.30 9.46
N CYS A 125 9.40 -2.66 9.24
CA CYS A 125 9.82 -2.22 7.91
C CYS A 125 10.26 -3.40 7.05
N MET A 126 11.02 -4.35 7.62
CA MET A 126 11.37 -5.59 6.94
C MET A 126 10.12 -6.37 6.49
N LEU A 127 9.10 -6.49 7.37
CA LEU A 127 7.84 -7.16 7.06
C LEU A 127 7.02 -6.45 5.96
N SER A 128 7.31 -5.17 5.72
CA SER A 128 6.68 -4.40 4.65
C SER A 128 7.39 -4.57 3.30
N LEU A 129 8.57 -5.22 3.25
CA LEU A 129 9.32 -5.55 2.03
C LEU A 129 8.84 -6.87 1.39
N ILE A 130 7.52 -7.08 1.36
CA ILE A 130 6.88 -8.23 0.76
C ILE A 130 6.00 -7.74 -0.39
N LEU A 131 5.87 -8.55 -1.45
CA LEU A 131 5.11 -8.15 -2.62
C LEU A 131 3.66 -7.79 -2.25
N GLY A 132 3.27 -6.58 -2.68
CA GLY A 132 1.93 -6.04 -2.51
C GLY A 132 1.55 -5.62 -1.10
N GLN A 133 2.52 -5.52 -0.17
CA GLN A 133 2.37 -4.68 1.02
C GLN A 133 2.33 -3.20 0.61
N ASN A 134 1.38 -2.46 1.16
CA ASN A 134 1.11 -1.07 0.81
C ASN A 134 1.73 -0.07 1.80
N SER A 135 2.19 -0.52 2.96
CA SER A 135 2.62 0.35 4.07
C SER A 135 3.80 1.26 3.71
N ILE A 136 4.84 0.75 3.04
CA ILE A 136 6.00 1.55 2.61
C ILE A 136 5.60 2.61 1.58
N VAL A 137 4.54 2.35 0.82
CA VAL A 137 4.03 3.22 -0.24
C VAL A 137 3.20 4.39 0.33
N LEU A 138 2.76 4.30 1.59
CA LEU A 138 2.06 5.40 2.27
C LEU A 138 3.00 6.56 2.65
N LEU A 139 4.28 6.28 2.93
CA LEU A 139 5.26 7.30 3.28
C LEU A 139 5.52 8.30 2.14
N PRO A 140 5.84 7.89 0.89
CA PRO A 140 5.97 8.85 -0.20
C PRO A 140 4.65 9.57 -0.49
N ALA A 141 3.49 8.92 -0.34
CA ALA A 141 2.20 9.60 -0.44
C ALA A 141 2.07 10.75 0.59
N ALA A 142 2.45 10.48 1.84
CA ALA A 142 2.48 11.48 2.92
C ALA A 142 3.40 12.65 2.60
N LEU A 143 4.62 12.36 2.14
CA LEU A 143 5.60 13.39 1.81
C LEU A 143 5.12 14.27 0.64
N LEU A 144 4.47 13.68 -0.36
CA LEU A 144 3.95 14.39 -1.52
C LEU A 144 2.71 15.25 -1.19
N ILE A 145 1.82 14.76 -0.33
CA ILE A 145 0.65 15.51 0.15
C ILE A 145 1.07 16.60 1.14
N GLY A 146 2.02 16.31 2.03
CA GLY A 146 2.59 17.26 2.98
C GLY A 146 3.21 18.48 2.29
N ARG A 147 3.83 18.30 1.11
CA ARG A 147 4.30 19.42 0.27
C ARG A 147 3.17 20.35 -0.18
N THR A 148 1.96 19.83 -0.41
CA THR A 148 0.78 20.66 -0.71
C THR A 148 0.32 21.44 0.49
N LEU A 149 0.40 20.84 1.68
CA LEU A 149 0.04 21.51 2.93
C LEU A 149 1.03 22.63 3.27
N ALA A 150 2.31 22.42 2.99
CA ALA A 150 3.38 23.40 3.23
C ALA A 150 3.43 24.53 2.20
N SER A 151 2.70 24.44 1.08
CA SER A 151 2.79 25.41 -0.02
C SER A 151 1.43 26.02 -0.36
N ASP A 152 1.38 27.34 -0.44
CA ASP A 152 0.14 28.09 -0.68
C ASP A 152 -0.11 28.30 -2.17
N ARG A 153 0.90 28.04 -3.00
CA ARG A 153 0.95 28.57 -4.35
C ARG A 153 0.24 27.69 -5.37
N ARG A 154 0.47 26.36 -5.36
CA ARG A 154 -0.04 25.46 -6.41
C ARG A 154 -0.26 24.03 -5.94
N PHE A 155 -1.31 23.41 -6.47
CA PHE A 155 -1.50 21.97 -6.42
C PHE A 155 -0.52 21.32 -7.39
N SER A 156 0.47 20.59 -6.89
CA SER A 156 1.55 20.08 -7.71
C SER A 156 1.20 18.71 -8.32
N PRO A 157 1.83 18.30 -9.45
CA PRO A 157 1.72 16.93 -9.96
C PRO A 157 2.10 15.87 -8.92
N GLY A 158 3.09 16.18 -8.06
CA GLY A 158 3.45 15.31 -6.94
C GLY A 158 2.29 15.11 -5.97
N SER A 159 1.51 16.16 -5.70
CA SER A 159 0.33 16.11 -4.84
C SER A 159 -0.79 15.25 -5.44
N ILE A 160 -1.03 15.36 -6.76
CA ILE A 160 -1.93 14.46 -7.49
C ILE A 160 -1.49 13.02 -7.28
N PHE A 161 -0.21 12.72 -7.56
CA PHE A 161 0.33 11.38 -7.39
C PHE A 161 0.23 10.89 -5.94
N GLY A 162 0.48 11.77 -4.96
CA GLY A 162 0.32 11.47 -3.54
C GLY A 162 -1.10 11.05 -3.18
N TYR A 163 -2.12 11.78 -3.63
CA TYR A 163 -3.54 11.43 -3.40
C TYR A 163 -3.98 10.16 -4.15
N MET A 164 -3.50 9.95 -5.38
CA MET A 164 -3.72 8.69 -6.11
C MET A 164 -3.12 7.50 -5.37
N LEU A 165 -1.87 7.64 -4.91
CA LEU A 165 -1.15 6.59 -4.21
C LEU A 165 -1.77 6.29 -2.84
N ALA A 166 -2.16 7.33 -2.10
CA ALA A 166 -2.93 7.26 -0.88
C ALA A 166 -4.22 6.46 -1.09
N SER A 167 -5.11 6.91 -1.98
CA SER A 167 -6.39 6.25 -2.25
C SER A 167 -6.24 4.81 -2.73
N ALA A 168 -5.20 4.51 -3.50
CA ALA A 168 -4.88 3.15 -3.93
C ALA A 168 -4.38 2.28 -2.77
N ALA A 169 -3.44 2.78 -1.97
CA ALA A 169 -2.79 2.00 -0.91
C ALA A 169 -3.71 1.82 0.30
N LYS A 170 -4.24 2.90 0.87
CA LYS A 170 -5.07 2.85 2.09
C LYS A 170 -5.96 4.09 2.17
N VAL A 171 -7.19 3.93 2.65
CA VAL A 171 -8.14 5.04 2.77
C VAL A 171 -7.72 6.04 3.87
N PHE A 172 -6.92 5.62 4.88
CA PHE A 172 -6.52 6.47 6.01
C PHE A 172 -5.84 7.81 5.63
N PRO A 173 -4.84 7.85 4.74
CA PRO A 173 -4.29 9.09 4.18
C PRO A 173 -5.30 10.11 3.63
N LEU A 174 -6.53 9.71 3.29
CA LEU A 174 -7.56 10.66 2.85
C LEU A 174 -7.96 11.64 3.96
N THR A 175 -7.69 11.31 5.23
CA THR A 175 -7.86 12.24 6.34
C THR A 175 -6.96 13.47 6.22
N TRP A 176 -5.92 13.45 5.38
CA TRP A 176 -5.08 14.63 5.09
C TRP A 176 -5.79 15.70 4.24
N ILE A 177 -7.02 15.46 3.79
CA ILE A 177 -7.92 16.51 3.29
C ILE A 177 -8.41 17.41 4.44
N VAL A 178 -8.51 16.89 5.67
CA VAL A 178 -9.01 17.64 6.84
C VAL A 178 -8.15 18.87 7.17
N PRO A 179 -6.81 18.80 7.21
CA PRO A 179 -5.98 19.99 7.32
C PRO A 179 -6.27 21.05 6.24
N LEU A 180 -6.54 20.66 4.99
CA LEU A 180 -6.91 21.61 3.92
C LEU A 180 -8.25 22.30 4.21
N LEU A 181 -9.22 21.57 4.79
CA LEU A 181 -10.51 22.13 5.23
C LEU A 181 -10.31 23.14 6.37
N ILE A 182 -9.51 22.79 7.39
CA ILE A 182 -9.20 23.66 8.53
C ILE A 182 -8.50 24.94 8.06
N LEU A 183 -7.54 24.81 7.14
CA LEU A 183 -6.84 25.93 6.52
C LEU A 183 -7.69 26.68 5.48
N ARG A 184 -8.98 26.32 5.31
CA ARG A 184 -9.93 26.92 4.37
C ARG A 184 -9.46 26.95 2.91
N ARG A 185 -8.63 25.98 2.52
CA ARG A 185 -8.06 25.86 1.16
C ARG A 185 -9.01 25.10 0.24
N TRP A 186 -10.22 25.62 0.07
CA TRP A 186 -11.32 24.95 -0.65
C TRP A 186 -10.96 24.49 -2.06
N LYS A 187 -10.13 25.26 -2.78
CA LYS A 187 -9.62 24.85 -4.10
C LYS A 187 -8.83 23.54 -4.03
N PHE A 188 -7.95 23.40 -3.05
CA PHE A 188 -7.16 22.18 -2.88
C PHE A 188 -8.00 21.03 -2.34
N VAL A 189 -8.97 21.30 -1.47
CA VAL A 189 -9.98 20.31 -1.06
C VAL A 189 -10.71 19.74 -2.27
N ALA A 190 -11.27 20.59 -3.12
CA ALA A 190 -11.98 20.18 -4.32
C ALA A 190 -11.09 19.37 -5.28
N LEU A 191 -9.84 19.80 -5.50
CA LEU A 191 -8.88 19.06 -6.32
C LEU A 191 -8.52 17.70 -5.72
N SER A 192 -8.30 17.61 -4.41
CA SER A 192 -8.02 16.35 -3.72
C SER A 192 -9.19 15.37 -3.84
N ILE A 193 -10.41 15.84 -3.60
CA ILE A 193 -11.63 15.03 -3.77
C ILE A 193 -11.76 14.58 -5.23
N ALA A 194 -11.54 15.48 -6.20
CA ALA A 194 -11.60 15.14 -7.62
C ALA A 194 -10.58 14.06 -8.00
N VAL A 195 -9.33 14.18 -7.54
CA VAL A 195 -8.29 13.16 -7.81
C VAL A 195 -8.67 11.81 -7.24
N VAL A 196 -9.20 11.78 -6.01
CA VAL A 196 -9.63 10.53 -5.36
C VAL A 196 -10.81 9.92 -6.11
N ALA A 197 -11.82 10.71 -6.45
CA ALA A 197 -12.98 10.26 -7.21
C ALA A 197 -12.59 9.75 -8.61
N ILE A 198 -11.70 10.46 -9.32
CA ILE A 198 -11.17 10.03 -10.62
C ILE A 198 -10.39 8.72 -10.47
N THR A 199 -9.59 8.56 -9.41
CA THR A 199 -8.80 7.33 -9.19
C THR A 199 -9.70 6.12 -9.00
N PHE A 200 -10.72 6.23 -8.13
CA PHE A 200 -11.71 5.17 -7.93
C PHE A 200 -12.58 4.94 -9.17
N GLY A 201 -13.01 6.02 -9.83
CA GLY A 201 -13.79 5.97 -11.06
C GLY A 201 -13.04 5.27 -12.18
N ALA A 202 -11.75 5.59 -12.38
CA ALA A 202 -10.90 4.95 -13.37
C ALA A 202 -10.73 3.45 -13.10
N ALA A 203 -10.49 3.05 -11.85
CA ALA A 203 -10.42 1.63 -11.49
C ALA A 203 -11.77 0.91 -11.71
N THR A 204 -12.88 1.59 -11.43
CA THR A 204 -14.24 1.07 -11.64
C THR A 204 -14.55 0.90 -13.12
N ILE A 205 -14.21 1.86 -13.97
CA ILE A 205 -14.40 1.78 -15.42
C ILE A 205 -13.52 0.69 -16.02
N HIS A 206 -12.26 0.58 -15.56
CA HIS A 206 -11.32 -0.41 -16.09
C HIS A 206 -11.75 -1.86 -15.78
N ARG A 207 -12.32 -2.10 -14.58
CA ARG A 207 -12.85 -3.39 -14.15
C ARG A 207 -14.10 -3.21 -13.28
N TYR A 208 -15.25 -3.12 -13.93
CA TYR A 208 -16.53 -2.89 -13.27
C TYR A 208 -16.94 -4.05 -12.37
N SER A 209 -16.82 -5.30 -12.82
CA SER A 209 -17.23 -6.49 -12.04
C SER A 209 -16.50 -6.58 -10.69
N VAL A 210 -15.18 -6.38 -10.70
CA VAL A 210 -14.32 -6.42 -9.52
C VAL A 210 -14.69 -5.31 -8.54
N SER A 211 -14.88 -4.10 -9.06
CA SER A 211 -15.24 -2.93 -8.25
C SER A 211 -16.65 -3.06 -7.68
N HIS A 212 -17.61 -3.50 -8.47
CA HIS A 212 -18.99 -3.74 -8.04
C HIS A 212 -19.04 -4.75 -6.89
N VAL A 213 -18.36 -5.90 -7.00
CA VAL A 213 -18.31 -6.90 -5.92
C VAL A 213 -17.65 -6.35 -4.66
N TYR A 214 -16.59 -5.54 -4.80
CA TYR A 214 -15.95 -4.90 -3.66
C TYR A 214 -16.92 -3.99 -2.89
N TRP A 215 -17.58 -3.07 -3.59
CA TRP A 215 -18.43 -2.06 -2.97
C TRP A 215 -19.77 -2.60 -2.47
N THR A 216 -20.36 -3.59 -3.16
CA THR A 216 -21.71 -4.09 -2.83
C THR A 216 -21.73 -5.31 -1.91
N ARG A 217 -20.67 -6.13 -1.91
CA ARG A 217 -20.62 -7.38 -1.13
C ARG A 217 -19.50 -7.36 -0.10
N PHE A 218 -18.27 -7.13 -0.54
CA PHE A 218 -17.10 -7.31 0.33
C PHE A 218 -17.00 -6.25 1.43
N LEU A 219 -17.01 -4.96 1.07
CA LEU A 219 -16.85 -3.87 2.02
C LEU A 219 -18.01 -3.82 3.05
N PRO A 220 -19.29 -3.96 2.66
CA PRO A 220 -20.39 -4.05 3.61
C PRO A 220 -20.26 -5.24 4.56
N ALA A 221 -19.99 -6.45 4.05
CA ALA A 221 -19.83 -7.62 4.90
C ALA A 221 -18.65 -7.47 5.88
N ARG A 222 -17.54 -6.86 5.44
CA ARG A 222 -16.39 -6.63 6.31
C ARG A 222 -16.66 -5.56 7.36
N THR A 223 -17.30 -4.46 7.01
CA THR A 223 -17.66 -3.39 7.97
C THR A 223 -18.63 -3.91 9.02
N GLN A 224 -19.62 -4.71 8.62
CA GLN A 224 -20.50 -5.42 9.56
C GLN A 224 -19.71 -6.36 10.48
N LYS A 225 -18.84 -7.21 9.93
CA LYS A 225 -18.02 -8.13 10.74
C LYS A 225 -17.11 -7.41 11.73
N VAL A 226 -16.54 -6.26 11.37
CA VAL A 226 -15.72 -5.43 12.25
C VAL A 226 -16.58 -4.78 13.34
N ALA A 227 -17.77 -4.29 12.99
CA ALA A 227 -18.71 -3.71 13.96
C ALA A 227 -19.22 -4.75 14.97
N GLU A 228 -19.47 -5.98 14.54
CA GLU A 228 -19.87 -7.10 15.39
C GLU A 228 -18.71 -7.61 16.27
N ASN A 229 -17.47 -7.36 15.85
CA ASN A 229 -16.28 -7.90 16.48
C ASN A 229 -15.21 -6.82 16.72
N VAL A 230 -15.60 -5.74 17.41
CA VAL A 230 -14.72 -4.59 17.70
C VAL A 230 -13.40 -5.01 18.39
N TYR A 231 -13.40 -6.12 19.11
CA TYR A 231 -12.25 -6.69 19.82
C TYR A 231 -11.34 -7.58 18.96
N LEU A 232 -11.72 -7.96 17.73
CA LEU A 232 -10.97 -8.94 16.93
C LEU A 232 -9.83 -8.34 16.08
N ASP A 233 -9.89 -7.07 15.68
CA ASP A 233 -8.87 -6.49 14.77
C ASP A 233 -7.72 -5.77 15.49
N ASP A 234 -7.79 -5.60 16.81
CA ASP A 234 -6.68 -5.07 17.61
C ASP A 234 -5.81 -6.23 18.12
N GLN A 235 -4.73 -6.51 17.38
CA GLN A 235 -3.74 -7.53 17.76
C GLN A 235 -3.10 -7.23 19.12
N GLY A 236 -3.02 -5.96 19.53
CA GLY A 236 -2.55 -5.53 20.84
C GLY A 236 -3.57 -5.87 21.93
N LEU A 237 -4.84 -5.54 21.71
CA LEU A 237 -5.91 -5.87 22.65
C LEU A 237 -6.08 -7.38 22.80
N ARG A 238 -6.08 -8.14 21.70
CA ARG A 238 -6.15 -9.61 21.73
C ARG A 238 -4.99 -10.24 22.50
N SER A 239 -3.77 -9.76 22.28
CA SER A 239 -2.59 -10.28 22.98
C SER A 239 -2.57 -9.85 24.45
N PHE A 240 -3.13 -8.70 24.78
CA PHE A 240 -3.33 -8.24 26.15
C PHE A 240 -4.42 -9.05 26.88
N THR A 241 -5.60 -9.25 26.28
CA THR A 241 -6.68 -10.06 26.85
C THR A 241 -6.27 -11.52 26.99
N ALA A 242 -5.53 -12.07 26.03
CA ALA A 242 -5.01 -13.44 26.12
C ALA A 242 -4.04 -13.63 27.30
N ARG A 243 -3.33 -12.58 27.71
CA ARG A 243 -2.47 -12.60 28.91
C ARG A 243 -3.25 -12.42 30.21
N LEU A 244 -4.41 -11.75 30.17
CA LEU A 244 -5.30 -11.61 31.33
C LEU A 244 -6.15 -12.86 31.59
N SER A 245 -6.31 -13.73 30.58
CA SER A 245 -7.00 -15.01 30.69
C SER A 245 -6.08 -16.19 31.04
N GLN A 246 -4.82 -15.93 31.39
CA GLN A 246 -3.85 -16.89 31.94
C GLN A 246 -3.63 -16.59 33.42
#